data_AF-A0A2X3IL36-F1
#
_entry.id   AF-A0A2X3IL36-F1
#
_cell.length_a   1.000
_cell.length_b   1.000
_cell.length_c   1.000
_cell.angle_alpha   90.00
_cell.angle_beta   90.00
_cell.angle_gamma   90.00
#
_symmetry.space_group_name_H-M   'P 1'
#
loop_
_entity.id
_entity.type
_entity.pdbx_description
1 polymer ?
#
loop_
_entity_poly.entity_id
_entity_poly.type
_entity_poly.pdbx_seq_one_letter_code
_entity_poly.pdbx_strand_id
1 'polypeptide(L)'
;MCYCPFLKHTLATWPRLDIEVNFTDRVVDLVAEGFDLSLRLGNLPEDSQLIARTVQRIRPHLFASPDYLASSGVPGVPEDLRLHQRLIYGLSPQTADWTLFTTSNESVVVAGHSRIRFDSGEAIAPPLLQA
;
A
#
# COMPACT_ATOMS: atom_id res chain seq x y z
N MET A 1 3.53 2.03 -13.43
CA MET A 1 2.07 1.82 -13.24
C MET A 1 1.66 0.42 -13.69
N CYS A 2 1.28 -0.45 -12.75
CA CYS A 2 1.01 -1.88 -12.99
C CYS A 2 -0.36 -2.20 -13.62
N TYR A 3 -1.25 -1.22 -13.81
CA TYR A 3 -2.62 -1.44 -14.30
C TYR A 3 -2.77 -1.42 -15.83
N CYS A 4 -1.85 -0.76 -16.55
CA CYS A 4 -1.94 -0.60 -18.00
C CYS A 4 -2.00 -1.92 -18.79
N PRO A 5 -1.24 -2.98 -18.45
CA PRO A 5 -1.33 -4.27 -19.15
C PRO A 5 -2.72 -4.92 -19.02
N PHE A 6 -3.34 -4.82 -17.84
CA PHE A 6 -4.67 -5.35 -17.59
C PHE A 6 -5.74 -4.60 -18.40
N LEU A 7 -5.74 -3.26 -18.33
CA LEU A 7 -6.68 -2.43 -19.08
C LEU A 7 -6.57 -2.66 -20.59
N LYS A 8 -5.34 -2.77 -21.10
CA LYS A 8 -5.07 -3.08 -22.50
C LYS A 8 -5.68 -4.41 -22.93
N HIS A 9 -5.52 -5.46 -22.11
CA HIS A 9 -6.12 -6.77 -22.37
C HIS A 9 -7.66 -6.71 -22.35
N THR A 10 -8.24 -6.00 -21.39
CA THR A 10 -9.69 -5.84 -21.27
C THR A 10 -10.30 -5.15 -22.48
N LEU A 11 -9.73 -4.01 -22.90
CA LEU A 11 -10.21 -3.26 -24.08
C LEU A 11 -10.06 -4.07 -25.38
N ALA A 12 -8.99 -4.88 -25.50
CA ALA A 12 -8.83 -5.79 -26.63
C ALA A 12 -9.88 -6.92 -26.66
N THR A 13 -10.33 -7.36 -25.49
CA THR A 13 -11.34 -8.42 -25.35
C THR A 13 -12.76 -7.90 -25.55
N TRP A 14 -13.02 -6.62 -25.19
CA TRP A 14 -14.32 -5.98 -25.27
C TRP A 14 -14.25 -4.64 -26.05
N PRO A 15 -14.27 -4.67 -27.39
CA PRO A 15 -13.98 -3.48 -28.21
C PRO A 15 -15.00 -2.34 -28.13
N ARG A 16 -16.18 -2.56 -27.54
CA ARG A 16 -17.23 -1.56 -27.35
C ARG A 16 -17.25 -0.98 -25.93
N LEU A 17 -16.32 -1.40 -25.08
CA LEU A 17 -16.21 -0.93 -23.70
C LEU A 17 -15.37 0.34 -23.67
N ASP A 18 -15.93 1.42 -23.15
CA ASP A 18 -15.20 2.62 -22.77
C ASP A 18 -14.85 2.54 -21.28
N ILE A 19 -13.63 2.94 -20.91
CA ILE A 19 -13.16 2.91 -19.52
C ILE A 19 -12.59 4.28 -19.16
N GLU A 20 -13.18 4.92 -18.14
CA GLU A 20 -12.61 6.07 -17.46
C GLU A 20 -11.96 5.60 -16.14
N VAL A 21 -10.74 6.07 -15.86
CA VAL A 21 -9.98 5.64 -14.67
C VAL A 21 -9.54 6.86 -13.87
N ASN A 22 -9.90 6.85 -12.59
CA ASN A 22 -9.40 7.81 -11.60
C ASN A 22 -8.46 7.10 -10.61
N PHE A 23 -7.31 7.71 -10.32
CA PHE A 23 -6.37 7.23 -9.31
C PHE A 23 -6.42 8.13 -8.09
N THR A 24 -6.84 7.57 -6.95
CA THR A 24 -6.90 8.28 -5.67
C THR A 24 -6.77 7.31 -4.51
N ASP A 25 -5.98 7.68 -3.49
CA ASP A 25 -5.89 6.92 -2.24
C ASP A 25 -7.05 7.23 -1.28
N ARG A 26 -7.83 8.29 -1.55
CA ARG A 26 -8.97 8.67 -0.72
C ARG A 26 -10.08 7.63 -0.78
N VAL A 27 -10.76 7.44 0.34
CA VAL A 27 -12.06 6.73 0.34
C VAL A 27 -13.09 7.70 -0.21
N VAL A 28 -13.68 7.34 -1.35
CA VAL A 28 -14.68 8.12 -2.08
C VAL A 28 -16.03 7.43 -2.01
N ASP A 29 -17.11 8.20 -2.09
CA ASP A 29 -18.45 7.65 -2.22
C ASP A 29 -18.70 7.31 -3.69
N LEU A 30 -18.64 6.01 -4.02
CA LEU A 30 -18.78 5.56 -5.40
C LEU A 30 -20.13 5.94 -6.01
N VAL A 31 -21.20 5.94 -5.22
CA VAL A 31 -22.55 6.24 -5.71
C VAL A 31 -22.68 7.73 -5.98
N ALA A 32 -22.28 8.56 -5.01
CA ALA A 32 -22.37 10.01 -5.16
C ALA A 32 -21.44 10.55 -6.25
N GLU A 33 -20.27 9.93 -6.45
CA GLU A 33 -19.29 10.34 -7.47
C GLU A 33 -19.47 9.65 -8.83
N GLY A 34 -20.44 8.72 -8.96
CA GLY A 34 -20.78 8.09 -10.23
C GLY A 34 -19.81 7.01 -10.71
N PHE A 35 -19.08 6.37 -9.79
CA PHE A 35 -18.21 5.24 -10.09
C PHE A 35 -18.96 3.91 -10.03
N ASP A 36 -18.82 3.08 -11.07
CA ASP A 36 -19.38 1.73 -11.10
C ASP A 36 -18.56 0.72 -10.27
N LEU A 37 -17.24 0.93 -10.18
CA LEU A 37 -16.30 0.01 -9.54
C LEU A 37 -15.14 0.76 -8.90
N SER A 38 -14.67 0.28 -7.75
CA SER A 38 -13.37 0.66 -7.21
C SER A 38 -12.49 -0.55 -6.93
N LEU A 39 -11.19 -0.40 -7.19
CA LEU A 39 -10.16 -1.34 -6.78
C LEU A 39 -9.37 -0.69 -5.64
N ARG A 40 -9.38 -1.31 -4.46
CA ARG A 40 -8.76 -0.74 -3.26
C ARG A 40 -7.85 -1.74 -2.57
N LEU A 41 -6.81 -1.22 -1.93
CA LEU A 41 -6.01 -1.94 -0.95
C LEU A 41 -6.62 -1.69 0.44
N GLY A 42 -6.86 -2.76 1.19
CA GLY A 42 -7.45 -2.70 2.53
C GLY A 42 -8.92 -3.14 2.57
N ASN A 43 -9.50 -3.03 3.76
CA ASN A 43 -10.88 -3.44 4.01
C ASN A 43 -11.85 -2.31 3.65
N LEU A 44 -13.08 -2.68 3.26
CA LEU A 44 -14.16 -1.71 3.19
C LEU A 44 -14.56 -1.27 4.61
N PRO A 45 -15.08 -0.04 4.79
CA PRO A 45 -15.73 0.36 6.02
C PRO A 45 -16.81 -0.65 6.42
N GLU A 46 -16.93 -0.96 7.72
CA GLU A 46 -17.89 -1.95 8.23
C GLU A 46 -19.34 -1.59 7.89
N ASP A 47 -19.65 -0.29 7.76
CA ASP A 47 -20.98 0.23 7.48
C ASP A 47 -21.26 0.46 5.97
N SER A 48 -20.42 -0.08 5.08
CA SER A 48 -20.63 0.07 3.64
C SER A 48 -21.76 -0.83 3.14
N GLN A 49 -22.75 -0.27 2.42
CA GLN A 49 -23.75 -1.05 1.68
C GLN A 49 -23.21 -1.65 0.37
N LEU A 50 -21.91 -1.55 0.11
CA LEU A 50 -21.28 -2.03 -1.11
C LEU A 50 -20.98 -3.54 -1.03
N ILE A 51 -21.08 -4.21 -2.17
CA ILE A 51 -20.63 -5.61 -2.29
C ILE A 51 -19.11 -5.62 -2.49
N ALA A 52 -18.40 -6.26 -1.56
CA ALA A 52 -16.95 -6.43 -1.61
C ALA A 52 -16.56 -7.81 -2.17
N ARG A 53 -15.53 -7.85 -3.02
CA ARG A 53 -14.85 -9.10 -3.37
C ARG A 53 -13.34 -8.92 -3.29
N THR A 54 -12.66 -9.81 -2.56
CA THR A 54 -11.21 -9.89 -2.59
C THR A 54 -10.75 -10.40 -3.97
N VAL A 55 -10.04 -9.56 -4.72
CA VAL A 55 -9.43 -9.94 -6.01
C VAL A 55 -8.05 -10.58 -5.79
N GLN A 56 -7.26 -10.00 -4.87
CA GLN A 56 -5.93 -10.51 -4.53
C GLN A 56 -5.56 -10.09 -3.11
N ARG A 57 -4.76 -10.92 -2.43
CA ARG A 57 -4.10 -10.56 -1.17
C ARG A 57 -2.65 -10.21 -1.48
N ILE A 58 -2.21 -9.04 -1.04
CA ILE A 58 -0.83 -8.58 -1.17
C ILE A 58 -0.20 -8.62 0.22
N ARG A 59 1.05 -9.10 0.30
CA ARG A 59 1.83 -9.09 1.53
C ARG A 59 2.88 -7.98 1.42
N PRO A 60 2.81 -6.93 2.24
CA PRO A 60 3.87 -5.94 2.27
C PRO A 60 5.16 -6.58 2.82
N HIS A 61 6.29 -6.15 2.27
CA HIS A 61 7.61 -6.51 2.75
C HIS A 61 8.35 -5.26 3.20
N LEU A 62 9.32 -5.43 4.10
CA LEU A 62 10.20 -4.36 4.54
C LEU A 62 11.41 -4.27 3.62
N PHE A 63 11.77 -3.04 3.26
CA PHE A 63 12.91 -2.75 2.41
C PHE A 63 13.71 -1.61 3.01
N ALA A 64 15.01 -1.62 2.74
CA ALA A 64 15.92 -0.54 3.06
C ALA A 64 17.00 -0.48 1.97
N SER A 65 17.58 0.71 1.74
CA SER A 65 18.70 0.81 0.83
C SER A 65 19.95 0.14 1.43
N PRO A 66 20.85 -0.42 0.60
CA PRO A 66 22.11 -0.97 1.08
C PRO A 66 22.93 0.03 1.91
N ASP A 67 23.01 1.28 1.46
CA ASP A 67 23.75 2.36 2.15
C ASP A 67 23.17 2.68 3.53
N TYR A 68 21.83 2.61 3.66
CA TYR A 68 21.18 2.79 4.95
C TYR A 68 21.55 1.65 5.91
N LEU A 69 21.51 0.40 5.44
CA LEU A 69 21.86 -0.76 6.27
C LEU A 69 23.34 -0.79 6.64
N ALA A 70 24.23 -0.32 5.76
CA ALA A 70 25.67 -0.21 6.03
C ALA A 70 25.97 0.79 7.16
N SER A 71 25.20 1.87 7.25
CA SER A 71 25.40 2.92 8.27
C SER A 71 24.61 2.69 9.56
N SER A 72 23.41 2.12 9.46
CA SER A 72 22.47 1.96 10.58
C SER A 72 22.40 0.54 11.14
N GLY A 73 23.05 -0.43 10.49
CA GLY A 73 22.96 -1.85 10.84
C GLY A 73 21.72 -2.53 10.26
N VAL A 74 21.72 -3.86 10.28
CA VAL A 74 20.59 -4.71 9.87
C VAL A 74 19.79 -5.12 11.12
N PRO A 75 18.46 -4.87 11.16
CA PRO A 75 17.60 -5.33 12.25
C PRO A 75 17.67 -6.86 12.42
N GLY A 76 17.86 -7.35 13.64
CA GLY A 76 17.83 -8.78 13.94
C GLY A 76 16.43 -9.28 14.30
N VAL A 77 15.63 -8.41 14.93
CA VAL A 77 14.24 -8.69 15.33
C VAL A 77 13.32 -7.51 14.97
N PRO A 78 11.99 -7.72 14.82
CA PRO A 78 11.05 -6.65 14.49
C PRO A 78 11.09 -5.45 15.44
N GLU A 79 11.40 -5.66 16.71
CA GLU A 79 11.49 -4.63 17.74
C GLU A 79 12.63 -3.63 17.48
N ASP A 80 13.72 -4.06 16.84
CA ASP A 80 14.87 -3.20 16.51
C ASP A 80 14.46 -2.05 15.60
N LEU A 81 13.40 -2.23 14.78
CA LEU A 81 12.87 -1.22 13.88
C LEU A 81 12.39 0.06 14.59
N ARG A 82 12.19 0.02 15.91
CA ARG A 82 11.91 1.21 16.73
C ARG A 82 13.08 2.19 16.74
N LEU A 83 14.30 1.70 16.54
CA LEU A 83 15.53 2.48 16.51
C LEU A 83 15.90 2.96 15.10
N HIS A 84 15.20 2.44 14.08
CA HIS A 84 15.45 2.78 12.68
C HIS A 84 14.56 3.94 12.19
N GLN A 85 15.06 4.65 11.17
CA GLN A 85 14.26 5.63 10.46
C GLN A 85 13.28 4.90 9.53
N ARG A 86 11.99 5.11 9.76
CA ARG A 86 10.92 4.48 8.97
C ARG A 86 10.31 5.50 8.02
N LEU A 87 10.07 5.10 6.78
CA LEU A 87 9.30 5.87 5.82
C LEU A 87 7.84 5.41 5.89
N ILE A 88 6.91 6.33 6.15
CA ILE A 88 5.50 5.99 6.35
C ILE A 88 4.68 6.35 5.12
N TYR A 89 3.92 5.38 4.61
CA TYR A 89 2.87 5.60 3.63
C TYR A 89 1.54 5.94 4.34
N GLY A 90 0.92 7.05 3.96
CA GLY A 90 -0.30 7.57 4.56
C GLY A 90 -0.05 8.82 5.42
N LEU A 91 -0.94 9.81 5.26
CA LEU A 91 -0.87 11.10 5.96
C LEU A 91 -1.68 11.13 7.28
N SER A 92 -2.44 10.07 7.59
CA SER A 92 -3.18 10.00 8.85
C SER A 92 -2.24 9.79 10.04
N PRO A 93 -2.45 10.45 11.19
CA PRO A 93 -1.69 10.18 12.41
C PRO A 93 -1.69 8.69 12.80
N GLN A 94 -2.78 7.98 12.49
CA GLN A 94 -3.00 6.57 12.82
C GLN A 94 -2.18 5.59 11.95
N THR A 95 -1.58 6.03 10.84
CA THR A 95 -0.79 5.16 9.94
C THR A 95 0.70 5.08 10.32
N ALA A 96 1.10 5.67 11.44
CA ALA A 96 2.51 5.73 11.86
C ALA A 96 3.04 4.41 12.46
N ASP A 97 2.15 3.58 12.98
CA ASP A 97 2.51 2.34 13.66
C ASP A 97 2.47 1.17 12.67
N TRP A 98 3.51 0.34 12.70
CA TRP A 98 3.54 -0.89 11.90
C TRP A 98 3.15 -2.07 12.78
N THR A 99 2.15 -2.82 12.34
CA THR A 99 1.84 -4.15 12.88
C THR A 99 2.50 -5.20 12.00
N LEU A 100 3.56 -5.81 12.51
CA LEU A 100 4.33 -6.84 11.82
C LEU A 100 3.92 -8.20 12.36
N PHE A 101 3.77 -9.18 11.47
CA PHE A 101 3.48 -10.55 11.86
C PHE A 101 4.72 -11.42 11.66
N THR A 102 5.10 -12.14 12.72
CA THR A 102 6.16 -13.14 12.67
C THR A 102 5.69 -14.38 11.90
N THR A 103 6.62 -15.30 11.61
CA THR A 103 6.29 -16.61 11.04
C THR A 103 5.43 -17.48 11.99
N SER A 104 5.48 -17.22 13.30
CA SER A 104 4.60 -17.82 14.32
C SER A 104 3.20 -17.18 14.38
N ASN A 105 2.90 -16.20 13.51
CA ASN A 105 1.65 -15.43 13.50
C ASN A 105 1.43 -14.59 14.76
N GLU A 106 2.51 -14.25 15.46
CA GLU A 106 2.51 -13.28 16.55
C GLU A 106 2.69 -11.87 15.97
N SER A 107 1.96 -10.90 16.53
CA SER A 107 2.02 -9.52 16.08
C SER A 107 2.96 -8.69 16.96
N VAL A 108 3.88 -7.97 16.34
CA VAL A 108 4.71 -6.95 16.98
C VAL A 108 4.28 -5.58 16.47
N VAL A 109 3.95 -4.68 17.40
CA VAL A 109 3.67 -3.28 17.08
C VAL A 109 4.95 -2.47 17.21
N VAL A 110 5.41 -1.93 16.09
CA VAL A 110 6.51 -0.98 16.01
C VAL A 110 5.89 0.42 15.98
N ALA A 111 5.74 0.99 17.17
CA ALA A 111 5.24 2.35 17.34
C ALA A 111 6.36 3.37 17.27
N GLY A 112 6.03 4.60 16.88
CA GLY A 112 6.92 5.74 17.04
C GLY A 112 6.84 6.77 15.93
N HIS A 113 7.60 7.85 16.09
CA HIS A 113 7.61 8.95 15.14
C HIS A 113 8.36 8.59 13.85
N SER A 114 7.82 9.01 12.72
CA SER A 114 8.55 9.10 11.44
C SER A 114 8.67 10.55 11.05
N ARG A 115 9.87 10.92 10.56
CA ARG A 115 10.20 12.27 10.13
C ARG A 115 9.65 12.59 8.74
N ILE A 116 9.30 11.58 7.95
CA ILE A 116 8.87 11.73 6.55
C ILE A 116 7.69 10.80 6.29
N ARG A 117 6.62 11.37 5.74
CA ARG A 117 5.42 10.65 5.31
C ARG A 117 5.16 10.91 3.85
N PHE A 118 4.64 9.92 3.16
CA PHE A 118 4.29 9.98 1.75
C PHE A 118 2.83 9.59 1.59
N ASP A 119 2.12 10.28 0.71
CA ASP A 119 0.80 9.89 0.22
C ASP A 119 0.87 9.14 -1.11
N SER A 120 2.04 9.04 -1.73
CA SER A 120 2.26 8.32 -2.98
C SER A 120 3.26 7.18 -2.80
N GLY A 121 2.84 5.97 -3.16
CA GLY A 121 3.70 4.78 -3.13
C GLY A 121 4.82 4.87 -4.17
N GLU A 122 4.59 5.56 -5.28
CA GLU A 122 5.61 5.81 -6.31
C GLU A 122 6.76 6.68 -5.77
N ALA A 123 6.45 7.63 -4.88
CA ALA A 123 7.48 8.45 -4.23
C ALA A 123 8.38 7.65 -3.28
N ILE A 124 7.88 6.55 -2.71
CA ILE A 124 8.67 5.60 -1.90
C ILE A 124 9.43 4.61 -2.79
N ALA A 125 8.92 4.35 -4.00
CA ALA A 125 9.40 3.29 -4.88
C ALA A 125 10.22 3.82 -6.08
N PRO A 126 11.43 4.39 -5.88
CA PRO A 126 12.58 3.89 -6.66
C PRO A 126 13.97 4.02 -5.96
N PRO A 127 15.00 3.17 -6.21
CA PRO A 127 15.20 2.15 -7.27
C PRO A 127 15.26 0.69 -6.73
N LEU A 128 14.30 0.25 -5.93
CA LEU A 128 14.24 -1.15 -5.46
C LEU A 128 13.76 -2.14 -6.55
N LEU A 129 13.39 -1.66 -7.73
CA LEU A 129 12.90 -2.46 -8.87
C LEU A 129 13.93 -2.59 -10.02
N GLN A 130 15.20 -2.21 -9.80
CA GLN A 130 16.29 -2.36 -10.79
C GLN A 130 17.37 -3.38 -10.39
N ALA A 131 17.13 -4.21 -9.36
CA ALA A 131 18.03 -5.29 -8.95
C ALA A 131 17.47 -6.66 -9.31
#